data_AF-A0A9W7LA62-F1
#
_entry.id   AF-A0A9W7LA62-F1
#
_cell.length_a   1.000
_cell.length_b   1.000
_cell.length_c   1.000
_cell.angle_alpha   90.00
_cell.angle_beta   90.00
_cell.angle_gamma   90.00
#
_symmetry.space_group_name_H-M   'P 1'
#
loop_
_entity.id
_entity.type
_entity.pdbx_description
1 polymer ?
#
loop_
_entity_poly.entity_id
_entity_poly.type
_entity_poly.pdbx_seq_one_letter_code
_entity_poly.pdbx_strand_id
1 'polypeptide(L)'
;MEDARLLGRWQAVKTILSVIFFAMITPTIMYVLIKFRILERGVDYIDKNDLGPWGGVIYICMFVICSVFLLPMTPLEAAAGIIWSDSYVTALLFALTGKNAGSWVCFLLASRSISCANCSFSDSKPPRILVALKKVVKQKPHFLTALVCAAYIPASIKNFGLGSIPEVKFFRHFVPWTALMGLPYAAANVAVGMSAQSFSNLDENSATTKVLMGVFAGATLFGLAALGYYTKRQLEVQIGLLSGEGDDDDDDGSDKEYYGSI
;
A
#
# COMPACT_ATOMS: atom_id res chain seq x y z
N MET A 1 37.62 13.52 -27.52
CA MET A 1 36.57 14.46 -28.01
C MET A 1 35.19 13.79 -28.06
N GLU A 2 35.10 12.49 -28.31
CA GLU A 2 33.85 11.70 -28.24
C GLU A 2 33.22 11.64 -26.84
N ASP A 3 34.03 11.47 -25.79
CA ASP A 3 33.53 11.36 -24.40
C ASP A 3 32.77 12.62 -23.93
N ALA A 4 33.21 13.81 -24.38
CA ALA A 4 32.53 15.06 -24.08
C ALA A 4 31.14 15.15 -24.73
N ARG A 5 30.96 14.54 -25.91
CA ARG A 5 29.64 14.46 -26.58
C ARG A 5 28.73 13.44 -25.91
N LEU A 6 29.27 12.32 -25.43
CA LEU A 6 28.52 11.32 -24.67
C LEU A 6 28.02 11.87 -23.32
N LEU A 7 28.86 12.60 -22.59
CA LEU A 7 28.48 13.26 -21.34
C LEU A 7 27.35 14.28 -21.52
N GLY A 8 27.41 15.09 -22.59
CA GLY A 8 26.35 16.06 -22.90
C GLY A 8 25.00 15.41 -23.20
N ARG A 9 24.99 14.28 -23.94
CA ARG A 9 23.76 13.53 -24.25
C ARG A 9 23.13 12.93 -22.99
N TRP A 10 23.95 12.40 -22.08
CA TRP A 10 23.47 11.87 -20.80
C TRP A 10 22.86 12.94 -19.90
N GLN A 11 23.44 14.14 -19.85
CA GLN A 11 22.85 15.27 -19.12
C GLN A 11 21.52 15.70 -19.72
N ALA A 12 21.42 15.80 -21.05
CA ALA A 12 20.17 16.14 -21.72
C ALA A 12 19.05 15.13 -21.42
N VAL A 13 19.35 13.83 -21.45
CA VAL A 13 18.37 12.76 -21.14
C VAL A 13 17.89 12.84 -19.69
N LYS A 14 18.78 13.07 -18.72
CA LYS A 14 18.40 13.23 -17.31
C LYS A 14 17.50 14.44 -17.10
N THR A 15 17.79 15.58 -17.74
CA THR A 15 16.96 16.78 -17.65
C THR A 15 15.58 16.55 -18.24
N ILE A 16 15.49 15.91 -19.42
CA ILE A 16 14.21 15.59 -20.07
C ILE A 16 13.37 14.65 -19.18
N LEU A 17 13.96 13.58 -18.66
CA LEU A 17 13.27 12.64 -17.76
C LEU A 17 12.78 13.32 -16.47
N SER A 18 13.60 14.21 -15.90
CA SER A 18 13.21 15.01 -14.73
C SER A 18 12.01 15.91 -15.03
N VAL A 19 12.03 16.63 -16.15
CA VAL A 19 10.91 17.51 -16.56
C VAL A 19 9.63 16.71 -16.78
N ILE A 20 9.70 15.55 -17.44
CA ILE A 20 8.53 14.67 -17.64
C ILE A 20 8.00 14.18 -16.29
N PHE A 21 8.88 13.78 -15.37
CA PHE A 21 8.50 13.33 -14.03
C PHE A 21 7.78 14.45 -13.25
N PHE A 22 8.31 15.68 -13.25
CA PHE A 22 7.65 16.82 -12.63
C PHE A 22 6.32 17.17 -13.31
N ALA A 23 6.27 17.18 -14.64
CA ALA A 23 5.05 17.46 -15.40
C ALA A 23 3.95 16.41 -15.17
N MET A 24 4.29 15.17 -14.83
CA MET A 24 3.33 14.13 -14.43
C MET A 24 2.95 14.24 -12.95
N ILE A 25 3.90 14.59 -12.09
CA ILE A 25 3.69 14.69 -10.65
C ILE A 25 2.84 15.89 -10.28
N THR A 26 3.09 17.06 -10.84
CA THR A 26 2.35 18.28 -10.49
C THR A 26 0.83 18.15 -10.70
N PRO A 27 0.31 17.69 -11.86
CA PRO A 27 -1.13 17.47 -12.04
C PRO A 27 -1.63 16.31 -11.18
N THR A 28 -0.81 15.29 -10.91
CA THR A 28 -1.17 14.20 -9.99
C THR A 28 -1.33 14.71 -8.57
N ILE A 29 -0.40 15.53 -8.07
CA ILE A 29 -0.49 16.21 -6.77
C ILE A 29 -1.71 17.12 -6.75
N MET A 30 -1.90 17.95 -7.77
CA MET A 30 -3.03 18.88 -7.83
C MET A 30 -4.37 18.13 -7.85
N TYR A 31 -4.46 17.03 -8.60
CA TYR A 31 -5.62 16.14 -8.61
C TYR A 31 -5.85 15.47 -7.26
N VAL A 32 -4.79 15.00 -6.61
CA VAL A 32 -4.84 14.45 -5.25
C VAL A 32 -5.33 15.50 -4.25
N LEU A 33 -4.83 16.74 -4.33
CA LEU A 33 -5.25 17.85 -3.47
C LEU A 33 -6.72 18.25 -3.69
N ILE A 34 -7.19 18.26 -4.94
CA ILE A 34 -8.61 18.52 -5.24
C ILE A 34 -9.50 17.42 -4.65
N LYS A 35 -9.12 16.15 -4.83
CA LYS A 35 -9.84 15.02 -4.22
C LYS A 35 -9.82 15.08 -2.70
N PHE A 36 -8.71 15.52 -2.12
CA PHE A 36 -8.58 15.73 -0.69
C PHE A 36 -9.58 16.76 -0.17
N ARG A 37 -9.77 17.89 -0.87
CA ARG A 37 -10.81 18.88 -0.50
C ARG A 37 -12.24 18.34 -0.57
N ILE A 38 -12.53 17.47 -1.53
CA ILE A 38 -13.85 16.82 -1.61
C ILE A 38 -14.04 15.88 -0.41
N LEU A 39 -12.98 15.17 -0.03
CA LEU A 39 -12.96 14.30 1.14
C LEU A 39 -13.20 15.09 2.43
N GLU A 40 -12.49 16.20 2.62
CA GLU A 40 -12.67 17.12 3.75
C GLU A 40 -14.11 17.61 3.85
N ARG A 41 -14.71 18.06 2.74
CA ARG A 41 -16.12 18.48 2.73
C ARG A 41 -17.08 17.35 3.09
N GLY A 42 -16.79 16.12 2.66
CA GLY A 42 -17.59 14.95 3.02
C GLY A 42 -17.50 14.64 4.52
N VAL A 43 -16.30 14.71 5.08
CA VAL A 43 -16.03 14.55 6.52
C VAL A 43 -16.73 15.64 7.33
N ASP A 44 -16.55 16.91 6.95
CA ASP A 44 -17.21 18.06 7.60
C ASP A 44 -18.73 17.96 7.55
N TYR A 45 -19.28 17.43 6.44
CA TYR A 45 -20.71 17.22 6.30
C TYR A 45 -21.22 16.13 7.26
N ILE A 46 -20.47 15.05 7.44
CA ILE A 46 -20.82 13.98 8.40
C ILE A 46 -20.78 14.53 9.83
N ASP A 47 -19.73 15.29 10.16
CA ASP A 47 -19.51 15.89 11.47
C ASP A 47 -20.63 16.89 11.84
N LYS A 48 -21.01 17.77 10.91
CA LYS A 48 -21.96 18.86 11.19
C LYS A 48 -23.43 18.46 11.22
N ASN A 49 -23.84 17.40 10.52
CA ASN A 49 -25.26 17.04 10.36
C ASN A 49 -25.74 15.98 11.35
N ASP A 50 -24.88 15.54 12.29
CA ASP A 50 -25.19 14.55 13.32
C ASP A 50 -26.04 13.37 12.78
N LEU A 51 -25.55 12.76 11.70
CA LEU A 51 -26.28 11.77 10.90
C LEU A 51 -26.50 10.43 11.63
N GLY A 52 -26.10 10.35 12.91
CA GLY A 52 -26.17 9.14 13.71
C GLY A 52 -25.49 7.95 13.03
N PRO A 53 -26.12 6.75 13.00
CA PRO A 53 -25.54 5.55 12.39
C PRO A 53 -25.22 5.68 10.89
N TRP A 54 -25.93 6.55 10.17
CA TRP A 54 -25.75 6.73 8.73
C TRP A 54 -24.42 7.40 8.38
N GLY A 55 -23.89 8.25 9.28
CA GLY A 55 -22.57 8.86 9.12
C GLY A 55 -21.47 7.80 9.01
N GLY A 56 -21.54 6.75 9.82
CA GLY A 56 -20.62 5.62 9.77
C GLY A 56 -20.70 4.83 8.46
N VAL A 57 -21.92 4.62 7.93
CA VAL A 57 -22.11 3.92 6.64
C VAL A 57 -21.50 4.72 5.49
N ILE A 58 -21.78 6.02 5.40
CA ILE A 58 -21.21 6.90 4.37
C ILE A 58 -19.68 6.90 4.46
N TYR A 59 -19.14 6.99 5.67
CA TYR A 59 -17.71 6.97 5.93
C TYR A 59 -17.05 5.65 5.48
N ILE A 60 -17.66 4.50 5.75
CA ILE A 60 -17.17 3.20 5.25
C ILE A 60 -17.21 3.17 3.70
N CYS A 61 -18.26 3.70 3.08
CA CYS A 61 -18.32 3.80 1.62
C CYS A 61 -17.21 4.69 1.06
N MET A 62 -16.89 5.82 1.71
CA MET A 62 -15.76 6.67 1.33
C MET A 62 -14.43 5.92 1.39
N PHE A 63 -14.20 5.10 2.43
CA PHE A 63 -13.03 4.22 2.49
C PHE A 63 -12.92 3.27 1.31
N VAL A 64 -14.02 2.62 0.94
CA VAL A 64 -14.05 1.68 -0.19
C VAL A 64 -13.71 2.41 -1.48
N ILE A 65 -14.33 3.56 -1.73
CA ILE A 65 -14.08 4.38 -2.92
C ILE A 65 -12.61 4.82 -2.96
N CYS A 66 -12.08 5.39 -1.88
CA CYS A 66 -10.69 5.81 -1.79
C CYS A 66 -9.72 4.64 -2.02
N SER A 67 -10.04 3.47 -1.46
CA SER A 67 -9.23 2.26 -1.63
C SER A 67 -9.15 1.83 -3.09
N VAL A 68 -10.29 1.79 -3.78
CA VAL A 68 -10.39 1.41 -5.20
C VAL A 68 -9.63 2.40 -6.09
N PHE A 69 -9.71 3.70 -5.81
CA PHE A 69 -9.00 4.74 -6.54
C PHE A 69 -7.53 4.93 -6.13
N LEU A 70 -6.96 4.01 -5.33
CA LEU A 70 -5.57 4.06 -4.85
C LEU A 70 -5.23 5.35 -4.08
N LEU A 71 -6.22 5.98 -3.45
CA LEU A 71 -6.03 7.18 -2.64
C LEU A 71 -5.45 6.83 -1.26
N PRO A 72 -4.67 7.73 -0.64
CA PRO A 72 -4.16 7.51 0.71
C PRO A 72 -5.32 7.38 1.71
N MET A 73 -5.32 6.30 2.51
CA MET A 73 -6.35 6.05 3.53
C MET A 73 -6.04 6.69 4.89
N THR A 74 -4.77 7.04 5.15
CA THR A 74 -4.30 7.71 6.37
C THR A 74 -5.14 8.92 6.76
N PRO A 75 -5.51 9.83 5.84
CA PRO A 75 -6.31 11.02 6.17
C PRO A 75 -7.72 10.66 6.62
N LEU A 76 -8.32 9.63 6.00
CA LEU A 76 -9.61 9.12 6.44
C LEU A 76 -9.48 8.54 7.86
N GLU A 77 -8.49 7.70 8.13
CA GLU A 77 -8.29 7.13 9.48
C GLU A 77 -8.11 8.23 10.56
N ALA A 78 -7.39 9.31 10.24
CA ALA A 78 -7.30 10.46 11.12
C ALA A 78 -8.64 11.21 11.25
N ALA A 79 -9.40 11.35 10.15
CA ALA A 79 -10.73 11.95 10.18
C ALA A 79 -11.70 11.20 11.11
N ALA A 80 -11.62 9.86 11.21
CA ALA A 80 -12.41 9.13 12.22
C ALA A 80 -12.14 9.63 13.65
N GLY A 81 -10.89 9.94 13.98
CA GLY A 81 -10.54 10.49 15.28
C GLY A 81 -11.11 11.89 15.53
N ILE A 82 -11.36 12.66 14.47
CA ILE A 82 -11.98 13.99 14.58
C ILE A 82 -13.50 13.85 14.72
N ILE A 83 -14.15 13.07 13.84
CA ILE A 83 -15.61 12.92 13.79
C ILE A 83 -16.15 12.24 15.06
N TRP A 84 -15.48 11.19 15.55
CA TRP A 84 -15.93 10.40 16.72
C TRP A 84 -15.01 10.59 17.92
N SER A 85 -14.61 11.84 18.18
CA SER A 85 -13.69 12.17 19.26
C SER A 85 -14.23 11.89 20.67
N ASP A 86 -15.54 11.76 20.83
CA ASP A 86 -16.16 11.38 22.11
C ASP A 86 -15.74 9.97 22.57
N SER A 87 -15.36 9.09 21.64
CA SER A 87 -15.02 7.70 21.94
C SER A 87 -13.95 7.14 21.02
N TYR A 88 -12.72 7.00 21.55
CA TYR A 88 -11.59 6.40 20.84
C TYR A 88 -11.92 5.01 20.26
N VAL A 89 -12.66 4.18 21.02
CA VAL A 89 -13.05 2.85 20.57
C VAL A 89 -13.98 2.92 19.37
N THR A 90 -14.95 3.85 19.38
CA THR A 90 -15.90 4.03 18.27
C THR A 90 -15.20 4.53 17.02
N ALA A 91 -14.34 5.54 17.15
CA ALA A 91 -13.50 6.04 16.06
C ALA A 91 -12.63 4.93 15.45
N LEU A 92 -11.99 4.12 16.31
CA LEU A 92 -11.15 3.00 15.89
C LEU A 92 -11.97 1.92 15.17
N LEU A 93 -13.16 1.59 15.65
CA LEU A 93 -14.04 0.61 15.00
C LEU A 93 -14.47 1.07 13.60
N PHE A 94 -14.87 2.33 13.42
CA PHE A 94 -15.23 2.86 12.10
C PHE A 94 -14.02 2.93 11.16
N ALA A 95 -12.85 3.35 11.65
CA ALA A 95 -11.63 3.36 10.86
C ALA A 95 -11.22 1.94 10.43
N LEU A 96 -11.28 0.96 11.35
CA LEU A 96 -10.94 -0.43 11.06
C LEU A 96 -11.92 -1.09 10.10
N THR A 97 -13.22 -0.90 10.31
CA THR A 97 -14.25 -1.48 9.43
C THR A 97 -14.16 -0.88 8.03
N GLY A 98 -14.03 0.44 7.91
CA GLY A 98 -13.80 1.12 6.63
C GLY A 98 -12.56 0.61 5.91
N LYS A 99 -11.41 0.58 6.60
CA LYS A 99 -10.15 0.10 6.05
C LYS A 99 -10.21 -1.35 5.59
N ASN A 100 -10.78 -2.24 6.41
CA ASN A 100 -10.92 -3.65 6.07
C ASN A 100 -11.87 -3.82 4.88
N ALA A 101 -13.04 -3.17 4.89
CA ALA A 101 -13.99 -3.22 3.78
C ALA A 101 -13.36 -2.77 2.46
N GLY A 102 -12.64 -1.63 2.46
CA GLY A 102 -11.91 -1.15 1.28
C GLY A 102 -10.84 -2.13 0.81
N SER A 103 -10.10 -2.71 1.76
CA SER A 103 -9.08 -3.72 1.47
C SER A 103 -9.66 -4.98 0.84
N TRP A 104 -10.81 -5.44 1.35
CA TRP A 104 -11.53 -6.61 0.87
C TRP A 104 -12.06 -6.39 -0.55
N VAL A 105 -12.63 -5.22 -0.83
CA VAL A 105 -13.11 -4.87 -2.17
C VAL A 105 -11.95 -4.84 -3.17
N CYS A 106 -10.82 -4.21 -2.84
CA CYS A 106 -9.65 -4.19 -3.73
C CYS A 106 -9.13 -5.61 -4.03
N PHE A 107 -9.06 -6.46 -3.00
CA PHE A 107 -8.65 -7.86 -3.17
C PHE A 107 -9.61 -8.61 -4.11
N LEU A 108 -10.92 -8.52 -3.88
CA LEU A 108 -11.92 -9.23 -4.68
C LEU A 108 -11.93 -8.75 -6.14
N LEU A 109 -11.78 -7.45 -6.37
CA LEU A 109 -11.67 -6.87 -7.71
C LEU A 109 -10.42 -7.39 -8.45
N ALA A 110 -9.26 -7.43 -7.78
CA ALA A 110 -8.05 -8.03 -8.36
C ALA A 110 -8.24 -9.50 -8.69
N SER A 111 -8.73 -10.30 -7.73
CA SER A 111 -8.89 -11.75 -7.90
C SER A 111 -9.83 -12.06 -9.05
N ARG A 112 -10.96 -11.34 -9.16
CA ARG A 112 -11.90 -11.51 -10.26
C ARG A 112 -11.29 -11.14 -11.61
N SER A 113 -10.56 -10.02 -11.66
CA SER A 113 -9.92 -9.56 -12.91
C SER A 113 -8.95 -10.59 -13.48
N ILE A 114 -8.21 -11.30 -12.61
CA ILE A 114 -7.24 -12.31 -13.03
C ILE A 114 -7.90 -13.63 -13.38
N SER A 115 -8.96 -14.03 -12.68
CA SER A 115 -9.77 -15.16 -13.12
C SER A 115 -10.27 -14.96 -14.55
N CYS A 116 -10.67 -13.73 -14.92
CA CYS A 116 -11.05 -13.41 -16.29
C CYS A 116 -9.84 -13.38 -17.26
N ALA A 117 -8.71 -12.80 -16.86
CA ALA A 117 -7.53 -12.68 -17.72
C ALA A 117 -6.86 -14.04 -18.04
N ASN A 118 -6.84 -14.96 -17.08
CA ASN A 118 -6.30 -16.31 -17.28
C ASN A 118 -7.09 -17.13 -18.31
N CYS A 119 -8.36 -16.79 -18.56
CA CYS A 119 -9.13 -17.40 -19.64
C CYS A 119 -8.71 -16.90 -21.03
N SER A 120 -7.97 -15.79 -21.13
CA SER A 120 -7.68 -15.11 -22.39
C SER A 120 -6.19 -15.11 -22.79
N PHE A 121 -5.25 -15.30 -21.86
CA PHE A 121 -3.80 -15.19 -22.09
C PHE A 121 -3.08 -16.55 -22.02
N SER A 122 -3.56 -17.54 -22.78
CA SER A 122 -2.99 -18.91 -22.77
C SER A 122 -1.59 -19.01 -23.40
N ASP A 123 -1.12 -18.03 -24.18
CA ASP A 123 0.06 -18.23 -25.04
C ASP A 123 1.34 -17.49 -24.61
N SER A 124 1.27 -16.56 -23.66
CA SER A 124 2.45 -15.81 -23.20
C SER A 124 3.07 -16.41 -21.93
N LYS A 125 4.33 -16.82 -22.01
CA LYS A 125 5.10 -17.30 -20.84
C LYS A 125 5.12 -16.21 -19.74
N PRO A 126 4.72 -16.53 -18.49
CA PRO A 126 4.73 -15.55 -17.43
C PRO A 126 6.17 -15.10 -17.10
N PRO A 127 6.38 -13.84 -16.69
CA PRO A 127 7.70 -13.36 -16.30
C PRO A 127 8.25 -14.15 -15.11
N ARG A 128 9.56 -14.45 -15.12
CA ARG A 128 10.24 -15.32 -14.13
C ARG A 128 9.94 -14.93 -12.68
N ILE A 129 9.87 -13.64 -12.38
CA ILE A 129 9.59 -13.13 -11.04
C ILE A 129 8.20 -13.55 -10.51
N LEU A 130 7.18 -13.61 -11.38
CA LEU A 130 5.84 -14.07 -10.99
C LEU A 130 5.83 -15.58 -10.74
N VAL A 131 6.61 -16.37 -11.48
CA VAL A 131 6.73 -17.81 -11.27
C VAL A 131 7.43 -18.10 -9.94
N ALA A 132 8.52 -17.41 -9.63
CA ALA A 132 9.20 -17.51 -8.35
C ALA A 132 8.29 -17.11 -7.19
N LEU A 133 7.59 -15.97 -7.32
CA LEU A 133 6.64 -15.51 -6.31
C LEU A 133 5.55 -16.56 -6.08
N LYS A 134 4.95 -17.14 -7.13
CA LYS A 134 3.95 -18.20 -7.01
C LYS A 134 4.49 -19.43 -6.25
N LYS A 135 5.72 -19.87 -6.53
CA LYS A 135 6.35 -20.99 -5.80
C LYS A 135 6.46 -20.67 -4.29
N VAL A 136 6.95 -19.48 -3.95
CA VAL A 136 7.09 -19.04 -2.54
C VAL A 136 5.72 -18.93 -1.85
N VAL A 137 4.72 -18.34 -2.53
CA VAL A 137 3.35 -18.22 -1.99
C VAL A 137 2.77 -19.60 -1.73
N LYS A 138 2.97 -20.56 -2.64
CA LYS A 138 2.43 -21.91 -2.52
C LYS A 138 2.97 -22.66 -1.31
N GLN A 139 4.24 -22.44 -0.95
CA GLN A 139 4.86 -23.08 0.21
C GLN A 139 4.41 -22.46 1.54
N LYS A 140 4.37 -21.13 1.64
CA LYS A 140 4.10 -20.41 2.90
C LYS A 140 3.13 -19.24 2.72
N PRO A 141 1.84 -19.50 2.37
CA PRO A 141 0.89 -18.46 2.00
C PRO A 141 0.57 -17.51 3.16
N HIS A 142 0.48 -18.02 4.39
CA HIS A 142 0.21 -17.21 5.58
C HIS A 142 1.35 -16.24 5.88
N PHE A 143 2.59 -16.72 5.88
CA PHE A 143 3.77 -15.91 6.18
C PHE A 143 3.94 -14.78 5.15
N LEU A 144 3.82 -15.10 3.86
CA LEU A 144 3.95 -14.10 2.81
C LEU A 144 2.82 -13.06 2.87
N THR A 145 1.58 -13.50 3.10
CA THR A 145 0.44 -12.58 3.24
C THR A 145 0.64 -11.64 4.43
N ALA A 146 1.10 -12.17 5.57
CA ALA A 146 1.43 -11.37 6.75
C ALA A 146 2.56 -10.35 6.45
N LEU A 147 3.63 -10.80 5.77
CA LEU A 147 4.76 -9.95 5.40
C LEU A 147 4.34 -8.81 4.47
N VAL A 148 3.51 -9.10 3.46
CA VAL A 148 2.98 -8.09 2.53
C VAL A 148 2.02 -7.14 3.24
N CYS A 149 1.19 -7.64 4.16
CA CYS A 149 0.32 -6.79 4.98
C CYS A 149 1.13 -5.86 5.91
N ALA A 150 2.26 -6.34 6.44
CA ALA A 150 3.18 -5.58 7.28
C ALA A 150 4.10 -4.63 6.48
N ALA A 151 4.27 -4.88 5.17
CA ALA A 151 5.12 -4.07 4.32
C ALA A 151 4.62 -2.62 4.23
N TYR A 152 5.57 -1.69 4.19
CA TYR A 152 5.31 -0.26 4.08
C TYR A 152 4.99 0.17 2.63
N ILE A 153 3.97 -0.47 2.06
CA ILE A 153 3.45 -0.20 0.71
C ILE A 153 2.02 0.36 0.88
N PRO A 154 1.59 1.33 0.04
CA PRO A 154 0.23 1.83 0.08
C PRO A 154 -0.79 0.68 0.11
N ALA A 155 -1.75 0.77 1.03
CA ALA A 155 -2.60 -0.36 1.38
C ALA A 155 -3.37 -0.91 0.17
N SER A 156 -3.86 -0.04 -0.71
CA SER A 156 -4.55 -0.46 -1.92
C SER A 156 -3.64 -1.29 -2.84
N ILE A 157 -2.38 -0.88 -3.04
CA ILE A 157 -1.44 -1.58 -3.93
C ILE A 157 -1.16 -2.99 -3.41
N LYS A 158 -0.91 -3.15 -2.11
CA LYS A 158 -0.68 -4.48 -1.53
C LYS A 158 -1.92 -5.37 -1.61
N ASN A 159 -3.12 -4.81 -1.46
CA ASN A 159 -4.37 -5.56 -1.53
C ASN A 159 -4.69 -6.01 -2.96
N PHE A 160 -4.49 -5.14 -3.97
CA PHE A 160 -4.59 -5.53 -5.37
C PHE A 160 -3.52 -6.57 -5.75
N GLY A 161 -2.29 -6.38 -5.27
CA GLY A 161 -1.18 -7.32 -5.48
C GLY A 161 -1.46 -8.69 -4.86
N LEU A 162 -1.95 -8.77 -3.63
CA LEU A 162 -2.31 -10.04 -3.01
C LEU A 162 -3.52 -10.70 -3.67
N GLY A 163 -4.53 -9.91 -4.06
CA GLY A 163 -5.67 -10.41 -4.82
C GLY A 163 -5.28 -10.96 -6.19
N SER A 164 -4.13 -10.53 -6.72
CA SER A 164 -3.62 -11.03 -8.00
C SER A 164 -3.07 -12.47 -7.94
N ILE A 165 -2.84 -12.99 -6.74
CA ILE A 165 -2.18 -14.28 -6.53
C ILE A 165 -3.23 -15.34 -6.19
N PRO A 166 -3.51 -16.31 -7.09
CA PRO A 166 -4.62 -17.26 -6.91
C PRO A 166 -4.45 -18.19 -5.71
N GLU A 167 -3.20 -18.40 -5.24
CA GLU A 167 -2.90 -19.21 -4.06
C GLU A 167 -3.32 -18.52 -2.74
N VAL A 168 -3.52 -17.20 -2.75
CA VAL A 168 -3.97 -16.43 -1.58
C VAL A 168 -5.50 -16.53 -1.47
N LYS A 169 -6.00 -17.30 -0.49
CA LYS A 169 -7.43 -17.43 -0.22
C LYS A 169 -7.92 -16.26 0.63
N PHE A 170 -9.03 -15.64 0.21
CA PHE A 170 -9.63 -14.47 0.87
C PHE A 170 -9.85 -14.67 2.39
N PHE A 171 -10.71 -15.61 2.77
CA PHE A 171 -11.06 -15.82 4.19
C PHE A 171 -9.95 -16.46 5.02
N ARG A 172 -9.14 -17.34 4.42
CA ARG A 172 -8.14 -18.13 5.16
C ARG A 172 -6.82 -17.38 5.36
N HIS A 173 -6.38 -16.62 4.36
CA HIS A 173 -5.08 -15.95 4.38
C HIS A 173 -5.26 -14.45 4.53
N PHE A 174 -6.08 -13.81 3.69
CA PHE A 174 -6.09 -12.35 3.59
C PHE A 174 -6.80 -11.63 4.75
N VAL A 175 -8.04 -12.01 5.06
CA VAL A 175 -8.85 -11.35 6.10
C VAL A 175 -8.17 -11.29 7.48
N PRO A 176 -7.62 -12.38 8.06
CA PRO A 176 -7.04 -12.31 9.40
C PRO A 176 -5.78 -11.43 9.46
N TRP A 177 -4.91 -11.50 8.45
CA TRP A 177 -3.68 -10.73 8.44
C TRP A 177 -3.90 -9.25 8.16
N THR A 178 -4.86 -8.90 7.30
CA THR A 178 -5.22 -7.50 7.06
C THR A 178 -5.86 -6.84 8.28
N ALA A 179 -6.74 -7.56 9.00
CA ALA A 179 -7.33 -7.07 10.23
C ALA A 179 -6.27 -6.87 11.33
N LEU A 180 -5.38 -7.87 11.52
CA LEU A 180 -4.36 -7.84 12.58
C LEU A 180 -3.31 -6.75 12.32
N MET A 181 -2.77 -6.66 11.11
CA MET A 181 -1.73 -5.68 10.77
C MET A 181 -2.31 -4.27 10.57
N GLY A 182 -3.60 -4.16 10.27
CA GLY A 182 -4.31 -2.89 10.12
C GLY A 182 -4.51 -2.16 11.44
N LEU A 183 -4.61 -2.90 12.56
CA LEU A 183 -4.92 -2.40 13.90
C LEU A 183 -3.94 -1.33 14.42
N PRO A 184 -2.62 -1.59 14.53
CA PRO A 184 -1.69 -0.60 15.07
C PRO A 184 -1.66 0.68 14.24
N TYR A 185 -1.79 0.56 12.91
CA TYR A 185 -1.78 1.71 12.02
C TYR A 185 -3.04 2.56 12.15
N ALA A 186 -4.22 1.93 12.19
CA ALA A 186 -5.47 2.65 12.38
C ALA A 186 -5.52 3.32 13.77
N ALA A 187 -5.08 2.61 14.81
CA ALA A 187 -4.97 3.12 16.17
C ALA A 187 -4.10 4.39 16.24
N ALA A 188 -2.91 4.35 15.64
CA ALA A 188 -2.01 5.49 15.60
C ALA A 188 -2.65 6.70 14.89
N ASN A 189 -3.26 6.50 13.71
CA ASN A 189 -3.84 7.61 12.95
C ASN A 189 -5.10 8.18 13.60
N VAL A 190 -5.95 7.35 14.21
CA VAL A 190 -7.11 7.80 14.99
C VAL A 190 -6.65 8.62 16.20
N ALA A 191 -5.61 8.18 16.90
CA ALA A 191 -5.04 8.94 18.02
C ALA A 191 -4.48 10.31 17.58
N VAL A 192 -3.85 10.37 16.40
CA VAL A 192 -3.41 11.63 15.79
C VAL A 192 -4.61 12.53 15.48
N GLY A 193 -5.69 11.98 14.93
CA GLY A 193 -6.93 12.70 14.64
C GLY A 193 -7.58 13.32 15.89
N MET A 194 -7.75 12.54 16.95
CA MET A 194 -8.30 13.03 18.23
C MET A 194 -7.41 14.11 18.86
N SER A 195 -6.09 13.94 18.76
CA SER A 195 -5.12 14.95 19.22
C SER A 195 -5.27 16.24 18.42
N ALA A 196 -5.46 16.16 17.10
CA ALA A 196 -5.65 17.32 16.23
C ALA A 196 -6.88 18.14 16.61
N GLN A 197 -8.00 17.49 16.96
CA GLN A 197 -9.18 18.19 17.44
C GLN A 197 -8.93 18.90 18.78
N SER A 198 -8.19 18.25 19.69
CA SER A 198 -7.77 18.87 20.97
C SER A 198 -6.92 20.14 20.75
N PHE A 199 -6.08 20.16 19.71
CA PHE A 199 -5.30 21.35 19.33
C PHE A 199 -6.13 22.44 18.68
N SER A 200 -7.18 22.11 17.92
CA SER A 200 -8.05 23.12 17.30
C SER A 200 -8.81 23.97 18.33
N ASN A 201 -8.98 23.44 19.55
CA ASN A 201 -9.57 24.17 20.67
C ASN A 201 -8.56 25.04 21.44
N LEU A 202 -7.25 24.90 21.15
CA LEU A 202 -6.20 25.72 21.72
C LEU A 202 -5.90 26.90 20.79
N ASP A 203 -5.55 28.04 21.38
CA ASP A 203 -5.24 29.27 20.64
C ASP A 203 -4.18 29.00 19.56
N GLU A 204 -4.55 29.18 18.28
CA GLU A 204 -3.77 28.82 17.08
C GLU A 204 -2.42 29.56 17.03
N ASN A 205 -2.30 30.65 17.78
CA ASN A 205 -1.07 31.44 17.94
C ASN A 205 -0.10 30.89 18.99
N SER A 206 -0.46 29.84 19.73
CA SER A 206 0.41 29.24 20.71
C SER A 206 1.60 28.54 20.05
N ALA A 207 2.82 28.95 20.41
CA ALA A 207 4.06 28.31 19.94
C ALA A 207 4.09 26.80 20.22
N THR A 208 3.41 26.37 21.30
CA THR A 208 3.27 24.96 21.69
C THR A 208 2.58 24.13 20.61
N THR A 209 1.51 24.65 19.98
CA THR A 209 0.76 23.94 18.93
C THR A 209 1.63 23.68 17.70
N LYS A 210 2.41 24.67 17.27
CA LYS A 210 3.31 24.57 16.11
C LYS A 210 4.45 23.57 16.35
N VAL A 211 5.07 23.62 17.52
CA VAL A 211 6.14 22.67 17.89
C VAL A 211 5.61 21.24 17.91
N LEU A 212 4.44 21.05 18.51
CA LEU A 212 3.85 19.72 18.67
C LEU A 212 3.42 19.11 17.33
N MET A 213 2.81 19.90 16.42
CA MET A 213 2.56 19.49 15.03
C MET A 213 3.87 19.08 14.32
N GLY A 214 4.93 19.87 14.47
CA GLY A 214 6.25 19.55 13.90
C GLY A 214 6.82 18.23 14.43
N VAL A 215 6.68 17.96 15.73
CA VAL A 215 7.12 16.70 16.35
C VAL A 215 6.32 15.50 15.82
N PHE A 216 4.99 15.60 15.74
CA PHE A 216 4.16 14.52 15.21
C PHE A 216 4.42 14.25 13.73
N ALA A 217 4.54 15.29 12.91
CA ALA A 217 4.90 15.16 11.50
C ALA A 217 6.29 14.53 11.33
N GLY A 218 7.28 14.97 12.12
CA GLY A 218 8.63 14.43 12.12
C GLY A 218 8.67 12.96 12.55
N ALA A 219 8.01 12.61 13.65
CA ALA A 219 7.92 11.23 14.14
C ALA A 219 7.23 10.30 13.13
N THR A 220 6.15 10.79 12.49
CA THR A 220 5.46 10.06 11.42
C THR A 220 6.42 9.82 10.26
N LEU A 221 7.00 10.88 9.68
CA LEU A 221 7.94 10.78 8.55
C LEU A 221 9.13 9.87 8.85
N PHE A 222 9.71 9.96 10.05
CA PHE A 222 10.78 9.09 10.50
C PHE A 222 10.34 7.63 10.57
N GLY A 223 9.16 7.36 11.13
CA GLY A 223 8.54 6.04 11.15
C GLY A 223 8.36 5.48 9.73
N LEU A 224 7.84 6.28 8.80
CA LEU A 224 7.66 5.87 7.40
C LEU A 224 9.01 5.54 6.72
N ALA A 225 10.04 6.36 6.97
CA ALA A 225 11.37 6.17 6.40
C ALA A 225 12.07 4.91 6.96
N ALA A 226 12.04 4.71 8.29
CA ALA A 226 12.65 3.56 8.94
C ALA A 226 12.00 2.25 8.51
N LEU A 227 10.66 2.20 8.44
CA LEU A 227 9.93 1.01 8.00
C LEU A 227 10.16 0.71 6.52
N GLY A 228 10.21 1.74 5.66
CA GLY A 228 10.55 1.60 4.25
C GLY A 228 11.96 1.02 4.04
N TYR A 229 12.94 1.52 4.80
CA TYR A 229 14.32 1.01 4.78
C TYR A 229 14.38 -0.47 5.19
N TYR A 230 13.71 -0.85 6.28
CA TYR A 230 13.71 -2.23 6.76
C TYR A 230 13.02 -3.20 5.77
N THR A 231 11.89 -2.77 5.20
CA THR A 231 11.15 -3.53 4.18
C THR A 231 12.02 -3.80 2.94
N LYS A 232 12.71 -2.76 2.44
CA LYS A 232 13.62 -2.88 1.30
C LYS A 232 14.74 -3.88 1.57
N ARG A 233 15.37 -3.79 2.73
CA ARG A 233 16.48 -4.69 3.13
C ARG A 233 16.04 -6.15 3.20
N GLN A 234 14.85 -6.42 3.74
CA GLN A 234 14.29 -7.78 3.79
C GLN A 234 13.96 -8.33 2.40
N LEU A 235 13.46 -7.48 1.49
CA LEU A 235 13.17 -7.88 0.11
C LEU A 235 14.46 -8.24 -0.64
N GLU A 236 15.53 -7.46 -0.48
CA GLU A 236 16.83 -7.73 -1.10
C GLU A 236 17.44 -9.06 -0.62
N VAL A 237 17.34 -9.36 0.69
CA VAL A 237 17.80 -10.65 1.24
C VAL A 237 17.04 -11.83 0.63
N GLN A 238 15.72 -11.73 0.49
CA GLN A 238 14.92 -12.82 -0.09
C GLN A 238 15.17 -13.00 -1.59
N ILE A 239 15.39 -11.91 -2.33
CA ILE A 239 15.77 -11.98 -3.75
C ILE A 239 17.14 -12.65 -3.89
N GLY A 240 18.10 -12.33 -3.03
CA GLY A 240 19.43 -12.96 -3.03
C GLY A 240 19.37 -14.46 -2.79
N LEU A 241 18.58 -14.92 -1.80
CA LEU A 241 18.39 -16.35 -1.52
C LEU A 241 17.78 -17.10 -2.70
N LEU A 242 16.77 -16.51 -3.36
CA LEU A 242 16.14 -17.10 -4.55
C LEU A 242 17.07 -17.14 -5.78
N SER A 243 18.06 -16.25 -5.84
CA SER A 243 19.01 -16.20 -6.96
C SER A 243 20.12 -17.22 -6.78
N GLY A 244 20.57 -17.45 -5.54
CA GLY A 244 21.61 -18.45 -5.25
C GLY A 244 21.14 -19.90 -5.36
N GLU A 245 19.86 -20.18 -5.13
CA GLU A 245 19.29 -21.53 -5.22
C GLU A 245 19.09 -22.02 -6.67
N GLY A 246 19.39 -21.18 -7.68
CA GLY A 246 19.22 -21.50 -9.10
C GLY A 246 20.51 -21.74 -9.89
N ASP A 247 21.69 -21.52 -9.29
CA ASP A 247 22.99 -21.65 -9.96
C ASP A 247 23.72 -22.96 -9.62
N ASP A 248 23.21 -23.77 -8.69
CA ASP A 248 23.86 -25.03 -8.25
C ASP A 248 23.36 -26.29 -9.02
N ASP A 249 22.42 -26.16 -9.97
CA ASP A 249 21.82 -27.31 -10.72
C ASP A 249 22.25 -27.40 -12.20
N ASP A 250 23.17 -26.56 -12.69
CA ASP A 250 23.62 -26.55 -14.10
C ASP A 250 25.02 -27.19 -14.33
N ASP A 251 25.62 -27.85 -13.33
CA ASP A 251 26.93 -28.52 -13.46
C ASP A 251 26.92 -29.99 -13.01
N ASP A 252 25.96 -30.78 -13.52
CA ASP A 252 26.13 -32.23 -13.53
C ASP A 252 25.49 -32.89 -14.77
N GLY A 253 26.35 -33.26 -15.74
CA GLY A 253 26.07 -34.40 -16.59
C GLY A 253 25.81 -34.17 -18.08
N SER A 254 26.56 -33.29 -18.76
CA SER A 254 26.97 -33.64 -20.13
C SER A 254 27.99 -34.78 -20.03
N ASP A 255 27.51 -36.02 -20.20
CA ASP A 255 28.23 -37.18 -20.77
C ASP A 255 27.71 -38.49 -20.17
N LYS A 256 26.55 -38.96 -20.66
CA LYS A 256 26.33 -40.41 -20.85
C LYS A 256 25.61 -40.67 -22.17
N GLU A 257 26.45 -40.71 -23.19
CA GLU A 257 26.34 -41.63 -24.31
C GLU A 257 25.93 -43.04 -23.81
N TYR A 258 24.76 -43.54 -24.25
CA TYR A 258 24.50 -44.98 -24.30
C TYR A 258 23.58 -45.33 -25.47
N TYR A 259 24.18 -46.08 -26.39
CA TYR A 259 23.63 -46.80 -27.53
C TYR A 259 22.45 -47.72 -27.18
N GLY A 260 21.64 -48.08 -28.18
CA GLY A 260 20.94 -49.37 -28.16
C GLY A 260 19.79 -49.52 -29.15
N SER A 261 20.12 -50.01 -30.36
CA SER A 261 19.21 -50.63 -31.32
C SER A 261 18.32 -51.72 -30.70
N ILE A 262 17.03 -51.73 -31.05
CA ILE A 262 16.30 -52.71 -31.89
C ILE A 262 14.87 -52.18 -32.06
#